data_AF-V6DLX4-F1
#
_entry.id   AF-V6DLX4-F1
#
_cell.length_a   1.000
_cell.length_b   1.000
_cell.length_c   1.000
_cell.angle_alpha   90.00
_cell.angle_beta   90.00
_cell.angle_gamma   90.00
#
_symmetry.space_group_name_H-M   'P 1'
#
loop_
_entity.id
_entity.type
_entity.pdbx_description
1 polymer ?
#
loop_
_entity_poly.entity_id
_entity_poly.type
_entity_poly.pdbx_seq_one_letter_code
_entity_poly.pdbx_strand_id
1 'polypeptide(L)'
;MVAKIENLEEIPLFNNSEDIKKGTKFDIKHIVDDENRLIKNKGRVQQHGEVFTPNWMVKKMLSESEIQLKLQDTQATFLEPSVGEGAFLKEILHQKLGHVDDTSNKSNWTENALWVLTSIYGIELLTDNLVKAKQQMMKVLIEHYQTFYQKKISSNTDFYKSASFIIDNNIVQGNTLTYLNDSDNLIMFSKWKRVGNEVSQLQFTYKSLLGDEENQLDLFESSGQLDLLDDLMEETPDKKFIKISKVYKGGVGVMKDKFKFDVVIGNPPYQDDSVGDSTQAPPIYHLFMDQAYKIGNIVEFITPGRFLFNAGATPKKWNKSMLSDNHLKVLYYEQNSASVFTNTDIKGG
;
A
#
# COMPACT_ATOMS: atom_id res chain seq x y z
N MET A 1 -17.35 22.80 -16.81
CA MET A 1 -18.22 23.52 -15.84
C MET A 1 -17.68 23.16 -14.47
N VAL A 2 -17.09 24.12 -13.76
CA VAL A 2 -16.27 23.88 -12.55
C VAL A 2 -17.17 23.34 -11.42
N ALA A 3 -17.03 22.06 -11.10
CA ALA A 3 -17.68 21.48 -9.94
C ALA A 3 -16.88 21.88 -8.68
N LYS A 4 -17.45 22.80 -7.91
CA LYS A 4 -17.01 23.12 -6.56
C LYS A 4 -17.15 21.87 -5.68
N ILE A 5 -16.03 21.37 -5.18
CA ILE A 5 -16.01 20.43 -4.07
C ILE A 5 -16.19 21.27 -2.79
N GLU A 6 -17.43 21.49 -2.38
CA GLU A 6 -17.77 22.03 -1.07
C GLU A 6 -18.08 20.84 -0.13
N ASN A 7 -17.50 20.89 1.08
CA ASN A 7 -17.64 19.97 2.22
C ASN A 7 -16.77 18.70 2.25
N LEU A 8 -15.46 18.89 2.43
CA LEU A 8 -14.71 18.06 3.38
C LEU A 8 -14.94 18.67 4.77
N GLU A 9 -15.83 18.10 5.59
CA GLU A 9 -15.83 18.40 7.02
C GLU A 9 -14.48 17.91 7.59
N GLU A 10 -13.63 18.86 8.00
CA GLU A 10 -12.47 18.56 8.83
C GLU A 10 -12.97 17.93 10.13
N ILE A 11 -12.95 16.61 10.22
CA ILE A 11 -13.13 15.91 11.49
C ILE A 11 -11.90 16.27 12.34
N PRO A 12 -12.07 16.98 13.48
CA PRO A 12 -10.95 17.50 14.24
C PRO A 12 -10.20 16.34 14.88
N LEU A 13 -8.99 16.07 14.37
CA LEU A 13 -8.15 14.97 14.86
C LEU A 13 -7.61 15.17 16.28
N PHE A 14 -7.79 16.34 16.91
CA PHE A 14 -7.30 16.60 18.27
C PHE A 14 -8.14 17.67 18.99
N ASN A 15 -8.55 17.38 20.23
CA ASN A 15 -8.91 18.41 21.20
C ASN A 15 -7.69 19.32 21.43
N ASN A 16 -7.77 20.57 20.99
CA ASN A 16 -6.76 21.61 21.23
C ASN A 16 -6.80 22.15 22.68
N SER A 17 -6.88 21.28 23.68
CA SER A 17 -6.79 21.70 25.09
C SER A 17 -6.27 20.59 25.99
N GLU A 18 -4.99 20.23 25.83
CA GLU A 18 -4.22 19.72 26.95
C GLU A 18 -2.94 20.55 27.08
N ASP A 19 -2.93 21.41 28.10
CA ASP A 19 -1.74 22.12 28.57
C ASP A 19 -0.69 21.08 29.02
N ILE A 20 0.23 20.73 28.11
CA ILE A 20 1.35 19.86 28.45
C ILE A 20 2.46 20.69 29.08
N LYS A 21 2.72 20.38 30.35
CA LYS A 21 3.84 20.87 31.16
C LYS A 21 5.17 20.76 30.39
N LYS A 22 6.00 21.82 30.46
CA LYS A 22 7.41 21.81 30.02
C LYS A 22 8.12 20.55 30.56
N GLY A 23 8.52 19.64 29.66
CA GLY A 23 9.31 18.45 30.02
C GLY A 23 8.90 17.09 29.43
N THR A 24 8.00 17.03 28.44
CA THR A 24 7.62 15.73 27.84
C THR A 24 8.71 15.24 26.88
N LYS A 25 9.31 14.08 27.17
CA LYS A 25 10.22 13.35 26.27
C LYS A 25 9.39 12.51 25.31
N PHE A 26 9.69 12.59 24.02
CA PHE A 26 9.09 11.71 23.01
C PHE A 26 10.03 10.52 22.82
N ASP A 27 9.52 9.32 23.01
CA ASP A 27 10.19 8.08 22.66
C ASP A 27 9.30 7.35 21.64
N ILE A 28 9.91 6.60 20.72
CA ILE A 28 9.16 5.71 19.83
C ILE A 28 8.42 4.75 20.77
N LYS A 29 7.10 4.90 20.84
CA LYS A 29 6.29 3.90 21.53
C LYS A 29 6.57 2.61 20.79
N HIS A 30 6.99 1.56 21.50
CA HIS A 30 6.84 0.22 20.95
C HIS A 30 5.44 0.16 20.35
N ILE A 31 5.33 -0.30 19.11
CA ILE A 31 4.06 -0.50 18.44
C ILE A 31 3.31 -1.56 19.25
N VAL A 32 2.71 -1.12 20.35
CA VAL A 32 1.77 -1.88 21.16
C VAL A 32 0.46 -1.65 20.43
N ASP A 33 0.20 -2.53 19.48
CA ASP A 33 -1.15 -2.65 18.98
C ASP A 33 -2.02 -3.22 20.10
N ASP A 34 -3.27 -2.78 20.14
CA ASP A 34 -4.30 -3.46 20.89
C ASP A 34 -4.33 -4.92 20.42
N GLU A 35 -3.71 -5.84 21.17
CA GLU A 35 -3.90 -7.28 20.96
C GLU A 35 -5.39 -7.65 21.05
N ASN A 36 -6.20 -6.77 21.65
CA ASN A 36 -7.66 -6.79 21.70
C ASN A 36 -8.38 -6.31 20.43
N ARG A 37 -7.70 -5.77 19.41
CA ARG A 37 -8.34 -5.39 18.12
C ARG A 37 -8.70 -6.57 17.23
N LEU A 38 -8.24 -7.77 17.58
CA LEU A 38 -8.71 -9.03 16.97
C LEU A 38 -10.18 -9.35 17.31
N ILE A 39 -10.91 -8.43 17.98
CA ILE A 39 -12.36 -8.52 18.23
C ILE A 39 -13.13 -8.18 16.94
N LYS A 40 -13.19 -9.22 16.11
CA LYS A 40 -14.20 -9.66 15.13
C LYS A 40 -15.40 -8.75 14.87
N ASN A 41 -15.63 -8.46 13.59
CA ASN A 41 -16.97 -8.59 13.02
C ASN A 41 -16.98 -9.82 12.09
N LYS A 42 -17.54 -10.95 12.54
CA LYS A 42 -17.68 -12.16 11.73
C LYS A 42 -18.39 -11.90 10.39
N GLY A 43 -19.24 -10.87 10.32
CA GLY A 43 -19.90 -10.43 9.10
C GLY A 43 -18.93 -9.94 8.02
N ARG A 44 -17.90 -9.17 8.39
CA ARG A 44 -16.91 -8.67 7.40
C ARG A 44 -16.03 -9.78 6.83
N VAL A 45 -15.65 -10.74 7.67
CA VAL A 45 -14.90 -11.93 7.22
C VAL A 45 -15.73 -12.74 6.21
N GLN A 46 -17.04 -12.86 6.44
CA GLN A 46 -17.94 -13.58 5.54
C GLN A 46 -18.33 -12.80 4.28
N GLN A 47 -18.48 -11.48 4.37
CA GLN A 47 -18.95 -10.61 3.27
C GLN A 47 -17.82 -10.07 2.39
N HIS A 48 -16.60 -9.94 2.93
CA HIS A 48 -15.50 -9.28 2.24
C HIS A 48 -14.19 -10.08 2.29
N GLY A 49 -14.20 -11.28 2.89
CA GLY A 49 -13.01 -12.13 2.99
C GLY A 49 -11.87 -11.53 3.83
N GLU A 50 -12.17 -10.57 4.71
CA GLU A 50 -11.17 -9.80 5.48
C GLU A 50 -10.43 -10.72 6.48
N VAL A 51 -9.10 -10.81 6.36
CA VAL A 51 -8.24 -11.60 7.25
C VAL A 51 -7.14 -10.71 7.82
N PHE A 52 -7.18 -10.50 9.13
CA PHE A 52 -6.17 -9.71 9.84
C PHE A 52 -4.85 -10.46 9.97
N THR A 53 -3.79 -9.89 9.42
CA THR A 53 -2.43 -10.43 9.53
C THR A 53 -1.83 -10.09 10.89
N PRO A 54 -1.43 -11.07 11.71
CA PRO A 54 -0.84 -10.79 13.02
C PRO A 54 0.56 -10.17 12.86
N ASN A 55 0.92 -9.25 13.77
CA ASN A 55 2.19 -8.50 13.70
C ASN A 55 3.43 -9.38 13.62
N TRP A 56 3.46 -10.50 14.34
CA TRP A 56 4.60 -11.40 14.30
C TRP A 56 4.81 -12.01 12.91
N MET A 57 3.72 -12.24 12.16
CA MET A 57 3.77 -12.75 10.79
C MET A 57 4.26 -11.67 9.83
N VAL A 58 3.74 -10.43 9.96
CA VAL A 58 4.23 -9.27 9.18
C VAL A 58 5.74 -9.11 9.37
N LYS A 59 6.21 -9.09 10.62
CA LYS A 59 7.64 -8.98 10.95
C LYS A 59 8.46 -10.17 10.44
N LYS A 60 7.90 -11.37 10.48
CA LYS A 60 8.55 -12.56 9.94
C LYS A 60 8.74 -12.46 8.43
N MET A 61 7.72 -12.08 7.67
CA MET A 61 7.84 -11.90 6.21
C MET A 61 8.87 -10.82 5.86
N LEU A 62 8.79 -9.66 6.54
CA LEU A 62 9.76 -8.59 6.33
C LEU A 62 11.19 -8.96 6.75
N SER A 63 11.42 -10.03 7.52
CA SER A 63 12.75 -10.45 7.96
C SER A 63 13.58 -11.17 6.90
N GLU A 64 13.00 -11.52 5.75
CA GLU A 64 13.73 -12.12 4.64
C GLU A 64 14.85 -11.20 4.14
N SER A 65 16.03 -11.77 3.90
CA SER A 65 17.26 -10.98 3.66
C SER A 65 17.15 -10.05 2.46
N GLU A 66 16.51 -10.49 1.38
CA GLU A 66 16.33 -9.68 0.17
C GLU A 66 15.39 -8.49 0.42
N ILE A 67 14.38 -8.67 1.29
CA ILE A 67 13.45 -7.61 1.69
C ILE A 67 14.12 -6.63 2.66
N GLN A 68 14.90 -7.12 3.62
CA GLN A 68 15.68 -6.27 4.54
C GLN A 68 16.63 -5.32 3.80
N LEU A 69 17.27 -5.77 2.71
CA LEU A 69 18.07 -4.90 1.85
C LEU A 69 17.23 -3.79 1.21
N LYS A 70 16.01 -4.08 0.77
CA LYS A 70 15.08 -3.08 0.20
C LYS A 70 14.50 -2.14 1.25
N LEU A 71 14.36 -2.57 2.51
CA LEU A 71 13.91 -1.71 3.61
C LEU A 71 14.98 -0.68 4.01
N GLN A 72 16.25 -0.94 3.76
CA GLN A 72 17.34 0.02 3.99
C GLN A 72 17.51 1.03 2.85
N ASP A 73 16.98 0.74 1.65
CA ASP A 73 16.94 1.68 0.54
C ASP A 73 15.68 2.56 0.63
N THR A 74 15.86 3.86 0.81
CA THR A 74 14.75 4.82 0.95
C THR A 74 13.91 4.97 -0.32
N GLN A 75 14.41 4.57 -1.48
CA GLN A 75 13.71 4.65 -2.77
C GLN A 75 13.20 3.30 -3.28
N ALA A 76 13.63 2.18 -2.68
CA ALA A 76 13.14 0.86 -3.07
C ALA A 76 11.63 0.75 -2.83
N THR A 77 10.90 0.36 -3.87
CA THR A 77 9.44 0.47 -3.93
C THR A 77 8.72 -0.78 -3.42
N PHE A 78 7.69 -0.58 -2.60
CA PHE A 78 6.85 -1.63 -2.02
C PHE A 78 5.40 -1.43 -2.45
N LEU A 79 4.72 -2.51 -2.85
CA LEU A 79 3.29 -2.53 -3.11
C LEU A 79 2.60 -3.58 -2.24
N GLU A 80 1.54 -3.17 -1.54
CA GLU A 80 0.55 -4.08 -0.97
C GLU A 80 -0.76 -4.01 -1.77
N PRO A 81 -1.13 -5.05 -2.55
CA PRO A 81 -2.31 -5.01 -3.42
C PRO A 81 -3.65 -5.26 -2.70
N SER A 82 -3.62 -5.39 -1.38
CA SER A 82 -4.80 -5.66 -0.54
C SER A 82 -4.49 -5.22 0.90
N VAL A 83 -4.49 -3.91 1.12
CA VAL A 83 -3.91 -3.26 2.31
C VAL A 83 -4.61 -3.65 3.63
N GLY A 84 -5.92 -3.88 3.60
CA GLY A 84 -6.74 -3.96 4.80
C GLY A 84 -6.55 -2.70 5.65
N GLU A 85 -6.34 -2.88 6.96
CA GLU A 85 -6.05 -1.75 7.85
C GLU A 85 -4.59 -1.25 7.81
N GLY A 86 -3.75 -1.77 6.91
CA GLY A 86 -2.38 -1.28 6.67
C GLY A 86 -1.30 -1.90 7.54
N ALA A 87 -1.45 -3.18 7.93
CA ALA A 87 -0.49 -3.86 8.79
C ALA A 87 0.93 -3.92 8.19
N PHE A 88 1.06 -4.28 6.90
CA PHE A 88 2.36 -4.27 6.22
C PHE A 88 2.83 -2.85 5.95
N LEU A 89 1.98 -1.96 5.41
CA LEU A 89 2.36 -0.56 5.16
C LEU A 89 2.95 0.13 6.40
N LYS A 90 2.32 -0.08 7.57
CA LYS A 90 2.76 0.49 8.85
C LYS A 90 4.16 0.00 9.23
N GLU A 91 4.39 -1.31 9.17
CA GLU A 91 5.66 -1.92 9.57
C GLU A 91 6.78 -1.61 8.56
N ILE A 92 6.49 -1.60 7.25
CA ILE A 92 7.42 -1.18 6.19
C ILE A 92 7.86 0.26 6.42
N LEU A 93 6.90 1.17 6.65
CA LEU A 93 7.19 2.58 6.93
C LEU A 93 8.02 2.72 8.21
N HIS A 94 7.68 2.00 9.27
CA HIS A 94 8.41 2.02 10.54
C HIS A 94 9.87 1.60 10.35
N GLN A 95 10.15 0.49 9.66
CA GLN A 95 11.52 0.01 9.46
C GLN A 95 12.33 0.95 8.54
N LYS A 96 11.73 1.46 7.46
CA LYS A 96 12.38 2.45 6.59
C LYS A 96 12.68 3.76 7.32
N LEU A 97 11.75 4.26 8.14
CA LEU A 97 11.99 5.46 8.94
C LEU A 97 13.01 5.23 10.06
N GLY A 98 13.07 4.03 10.64
CA GLY A 98 14.15 3.67 11.56
C GLY A 98 15.53 3.81 10.92
N HIS A 99 15.68 3.36 9.68
CA HIS A 99 16.93 3.60 8.93
C HIS A 99 17.20 5.11 8.70
N VAL A 100 16.15 5.90 8.43
CA VAL A 100 16.27 7.36 8.27
C VAL A 100 16.67 8.03 9.59
N ASP A 101 16.13 7.60 10.72
CA ASP A 101 16.47 8.09 12.06
C ASP A 101 17.96 7.90 12.35
N ASP A 102 18.52 6.74 12.00
CA ASP A 102 19.93 6.41 12.24
C ASP A 102 20.90 7.12 11.29
N THR A 103 20.47 7.42 10.06
CA THR A 103 21.36 7.93 9.00
C THR A 103 21.23 9.43 8.72
N SER A 104 20.19 10.08 9.24
CA SER A 104 19.90 11.49 8.97
C SER A 104 20.30 12.42 10.11
N ASN A 105 20.33 13.71 9.81
CA ASN A 105 20.44 14.79 10.78
C ASN A 105 19.22 15.72 10.68
N LYS A 106 19.13 16.71 11.57
CA LYS A 106 17.98 17.62 11.65
C LYS A 106 17.69 18.41 10.37
N SER A 107 18.66 18.60 9.48
CA SER A 107 18.47 19.36 8.24
C SER A 107 17.92 18.54 7.07
N ASN A 108 18.10 17.21 7.07
CA ASN A 108 17.70 16.35 5.95
C ASN A 108 16.68 15.26 6.32
N TRP A 109 16.43 15.01 7.61
CA TRP A 109 15.49 13.97 8.06
C TRP A 109 14.11 14.10 7.42
N THR A 110 13.52 15.30 7.39
CA THR A 110 12.18 15.50 6.78
C THR A 110 12.17 15.22 5.29
N GLU A 111 13.26 15.51 4.58
CA GLU A 111 13.35 15.23 3.15
C GLU A 111 13.46 13.72 2.90
N ASN A 112 14.33 13.04 3.65
CA ASN A 112 14.51 11.59 3.58
C ASN A 112 13.24 10.83 3.97
N ALA A 113 12.50 11.29 4.98
CA ALA A 113 11.21 10.73 5.37
C ALA A 113 10.15 10.85 4.28
N LEU A 114 10.12 11.98 3.54
CA LEU A 114 9.22 12.11 2.39
C LEU A 114 9.61 11.15 1.27
N TRP A 115 10.90 10.98 0.98
CA TRP A 115 11.37 9.98 0.00
C TRP A 115 10.97 8.56 0.39
N VAL A 116 11.04 8.19 1.67
CA VAL A 116 10.50 6.91 2.15
C VAL A 116 9.03 6.75 1.81
N LEU A 117 8.19 7.75 2.09
CA LEU A 117 6.75 7.71 1.76
C LEU A 117 6.50 7.53 0.27
N THR A 118 7.30 8.18 -0.59
CA THR A 118 7.16 8.03 -2.05
C THR A 118 7.39 6.60 -2.54
N SER A 119 8.06 5.77 -1.76
CA SER A 119 8.41 4.39 -2.12
C SER A 119 7.36 3.35 -1.70
N ILE A 120 6.32 3.73 -0.94
CA ILE A 120 5.34 2.78 -0.39
C ILE A 120 4.00 3.00 -1.09
N TYR A 121 3.42 1.93 -1.61
CA TYR A 121 2.19 1.90 -2.40
C TYR A 121 1.20 0.87 -1.86
N GLY A 122 -0.09 1.13 -2.03
CA GLY A 122 -1.13 0.20 -1.60
C GLY A 122 -2.43 0.36 -2.36
N ILE A 123 -3.14 -0.75 -2.57
CA ILE A 123 -4.50 -0.80 -3.10
C ILE A 123 -5.41 -1.40 -2.04
N GLU A 124 -6.50 -0.72 -1.73
CA GLU A 124 -7.53 -1.24 -0.82
C GLU A 124 -8.91 -1.13 -1.44
N LEU A 125 -9.68 -2.21 -1.36
CA LEU A 125 -11.04 -2.23 -1.87
C LEU A 125 -11.98 -1.42 -0.97
N LEU A 126 -11.91 -1.63 0.35
CA LEU A 126 -12.87 -1.04 1.28
C LEU A 126 -12.42 0.35 1.75
N THR A 127 -13.23 1.36 1.44
CA THR A 127 -12.92 2.78 1.75
C THR A 127 -12.65 3.02 3.24
N ASP A 128 -13.33 2.33 4.15
CA ASP A 128 -13.11 2.50 5.58
C ASP A 128 -11.76 1.91 6.06
N ASN A 129 -11.34 0.78 5.50
CA ASN A 129 -10.01 0.21 5.71
C ASN A 129 -8.92 1.12 5.13
N LEU A 130 -9.15 1.67 3.93
CA LEU A 130 -8.24 2.63 3.31
C LEU A 130 -7.99 3.85 4.21
N VAL A 131 -9.06 4.44 4.76
CA VAL A 131 -8.94 5.58 5.69
C VAL A 131 -8.11 5.20 6.92
N LYS A 132 -8.35 4.03 7.51
CA LYS A 132 -7.56 3.55 8.66
C LYS A 132 -6.09 3.34 8.30
N ALA A 133 -5.79 2.74 7.15
CA ALA A 133 -4.43 2.50 6.71
C ALA A 133 -3.65 3.82 6.54
N LYS A 134 -4.24 4.81 5.87
CA LYS A 134 -3.65 6.15 5.72
C LYS A 134 -3.39 6.84 7.06
N GLN A 135 -4.35 6.75 7.99
CA GLN A 135 -4.19 7.28 9.35
C GLN A 135 -3.06 6.59 10.11
N GLN A 136 -2.91 5.27 9.98
CA GLN A 136 -1.82 4.53 10.61
C GLN A 136 -0.45 4.92 10.05
N MET A 137 -0.33 5.08 8.73
CA MET A 137 0.92 5.57 8.12
C MET A 137 1.29 6.96 8.62
N MET A 138 0.32 7.89 8.65
CA MET A 138 0.55 9.23 9.22
C MET A 138 0.95 9.17 10.70
N LYS A 139 0.32 8.30 11.49
CA LYS A 139 0.67 8.11 12.90
C LYS A 139 2.14 7.67 13.06
N VAL A 140 2.59 6.67 12.31
CA VAL A 140 4.00 6.22 12.34
C VAL A 140 4.95 7.37 11.99
N LEU A 141 4.68 8.10 10.90
CA LEU A 141 5.50 9.24 10.49
C LEU A 141 5.61 10.30 11.60
N ILE A 142 4.48 10.62 12.23
CA ILE A 142 4.41 11.59 13.34
C ILE A 142 5.21 11.09 14.54
N GLU A 143 5.10 9.81 14.91
CA GLU A 143 5.83 9.22 16.04
C GLU A 143 7.35 9.29 15.85
N HIS A 144 7.85 8.95 14.66
CA HIS A 144 9.26 9.10 14.31
C HIS A 144 9.69 10.57 14.33
N TYR A 145 8.94 11.47 13.69
CA TYR A 145 9.25 12.91 13.70
C TYR A 145 9.37 13.46 15.13
N GLN A 146 8.38 13.14 15.97
CA GLN A 146 8.33 13.66 17.34
C GLN A 146 9.48 13.14 18.17
N THR A 147 9.85 11.86 17.99
CA THR A 147 11.00 11.28 18.69
C THR A 147 12.31 11.89 18.20
N PHE A 148 12.49 12.03 16.89
CA PHE A 148 13.72 12.56 16.31
C PHE A 148 13.96 14.03 16.68
N TYR A 149 12.93 14.87 16.62
CA TYR A 149 13.03 16.30 16.90
C TYR A 149 12.68 16.70 18.34
N GLN A 150 12.14 15.78 19.14
CA GLN A 150 11.64 16.03 20.49
C GLN A 150 10.58 17.15 20.54
N LYS A 151 9.70 17.21 19.53
CA LYS A 151 8.64 18.23 19.42
C LYS A 151 7.44 17.72 18.62
N LYS A 152 6.26 18.23 18.92
CA LYS A 152 5.05 17.98 18.11
C LYS A 152 5.20 18.55 16.70
N ILE A 153 4.62 17.85 15.73
CA ILE A 153 4.43 18.33 14.36
C ILE A 153 3.12 19.12 14.26
N SER A 154 3.11 20.16 13.43
CA SER A 154 1.89 20.90 13.08
C SER A 154 1.40 20.48 11.71
N SER A 155 0.09 20.28 11.57
CA SER A 155 -0.60 19.96 10.31
C SER A 155 -0.45 21.06 9.25
N ASN A 156 -0.15 22.30 9.68
CA ASN A 156 0.03 23.43 8.78
C ASN A 156 1.39 23.46 8.07
N THR A 157 2.33 22.59 8.46
CA THR A 157 3.68 22.56 7.90
C THR A 157 3.70 21.99 6.48
N ASP A 158 4.64 22.49 5.68
CA ASP A 158 4.96 21.99 4.33
C ASP A 158 5.25 20.48 4.34
N PHE A 159 5.95 20.00 5.37
CA PHE A 159 6.26 18.58 5.57
C PHE A 159 4.99 17.74 5.78
N TYR A 160 4.09 18.14 6.69
CA TYR A 160 2.85 17.40 6.94
C TYR A 160 1.95 17.34 5.69
N LYS A 161 1.79 18.48 5.01
CA LYS A 161 0.97 18.57 3.79
C LYS A 161 1.53 17.71 2.67
N SER A 162 2.84 17.71 2.48
CA SER A 162 3.51 16.85 1.49
C SER A 162 3.38 15.38 1.84
N ALA A 163 3.53 15.01 3.11
CA ALA A 163 3.37 13.64 3.56
C ALA A 163 1.95 13.10 3.30
N SER A 164 0.92 13.88 3.69
CA SER A 164 -0.48 13.54 3.42
C SER A 164 -0.72 13.38 1.92
N PHE A 165 -0.25 14.34 1.12
CA PHE A 165 -0.42 14.30 -0.34
C PHE A 165 0.22 13.06 -0.97
N ILE A 166 1.43 12.69 -0.55
CA ILE A 166 2.11 11.48 -1.06
C ILE A 166 1.33 10.23 -0.67
N ILE A 167 0.92 10.11 0.60
CA ILE A 167 0.11 8.96 1.07
C ILE A 167 -1.21 8.87 0.29
N ASP A 168 -1.86 10.00 0.02
CA ASP A 168 -3.12 10.02 -0.73
C ASP A 168 -2.97 9.59 -2.18
N ASN A 169 -1.82 9.87 -2.80
CA ASN A 169 -1.50 9.51 -4.18
C ASN A 169 -0.90 8.09 -4.34
N ASN A 170 -0.46 7.48 -3.23
CA ASN A 170 0.19 6.17 -3.24
C ASN A 170 -0.64 5.06 -2.61
N ILE A 171 -1.56 5.39 -1.70
CA ILE A 171 -2.46 4.43 -1.06
C ILE A 171 -3.86 4.74 -1.55
N VAL A 172 -4.38 3.91 -2.45
CA VAL A 172 -5.54 4.25 -3.28
C VAL A 172 -6.66 3.25 -3.13
N GLN A 173 -7.89 3.72 -3.37
CA GLN A 173 -9.07 2.88 -3.39
C GLN A 173 -9.16 2.15 -4.72
N GLY A 174 -9.44 0.85 -4.68
CA GLY A 174 -9.90 0.11 -5.85
C GLY A 174 -9.80 -1.40 -5.72
N ASN A 175 -10.31 -2.06 -6.74
CA ASN A 175 -10.24 -3.50 -6.90
C ASN A 175 -9.01 -3.85 -7.74
N THR A 176 -8.03 -4.49 -7.10
CA THR A 176 -6.79 -4.92 -7.75
C THR A 176 -7.03 -5.83 -8.96
N LEU A 177 -8.01 -6.74 -8.89
CA LEU A 177 -8.25 -7.70 -9.96
C LEU A 177 -8.93 -7.08 -11.19
N THR A 178 -9.83 -6.12 -11.00
CA THR A 178 -10.53 -5.43 -12.10
C THR A 178 -9.83 -4.15 -12.55
N TYR A 179 -8.89 -3.65 -11.75
CA TYR A 179 -8.14 -2.41 -11.95
C TYR A 179 -8.97 -1.12 -11.80
N LEU A 180 -10.18 -1.22 -11.25
CA LEU A 180 -11.13 -0.12 -11.16
C LEU A 180 -11.37 0.31 -9.73
N ASN A 181 -11.64 1.60 -9.52
CA ASN A 181 -12.12 2.14 -8.26
C ASN A 181 -13.65 2.15 -8.21
N ASP A 182 -14.24 2.61 -7.10
CA ASP A 182 -15.69 2.65 -6.86
C ASP A 182 -16.44 3.62 -7.80
N SER A 183 -15.71 4.41 -8.59
CA SER A 183 -16.24 5.30 -9.63
C SER A 183 -16.03 4.74 -11.04
N ASP A 184 -15.73 3.44 -11.16
CA ASP A 184 -15.42 2.74 -12.42
C ASP A 184 -14.24 3.35 -13.21
N ASN A 185 -13.38 4.12 -12.53
CA ASN A 185 -12.17 4.69 -13.10
C ASN A 185 -10.96 3.77 -12.88
N LEU A 186 -9.99 3.81 -13.79
CA LEU A 186 -8.76 3.04 -13.61
C LEU A 186 -8.02 3.50 -12.35
N ILE A 187 -7.48 2.54 -11.61
CA ILE A 187 -6.65 2.82 -10.44
C ILE A 187 -5.41 3.58 -10.89
N MET A 188 -5.21 4.79 -10.35
CA MET A 188 -4.10 5.69 -10.67
C MET A 188 -3.10 5.75 -9.52
N PHE A 189 -1.81 5.72 -9.86
CA PHE A 189 -0.70 5.93 -8.94
C PHE A 189 0.18 7.08 -9.38
N SER A 190 0.98 7.59 -8.44
CA SER A 190 2.05 8.54 -8.72
C SER A 190 3.43 7.89 -8.56
N LYS A 191 4.24 7.89 -9.62
CA LYS A 191 5.67 7.62 -9.56
C LYS A 191 6.42 8.92 -9.26
N TRP A 192 7.32 8.86 -8.29
CA TRP A 192 8.09 10.02 -7.83
C TRP A 192 9.53 9.88 -8.30
N LYS A 193 9.95 10.73 -9.24
CA LYS A 193 11.30 10.70 -9.80
C LYS A 193 12.12 11.87 -9.26
N ARG A 194 13.27 11.57 -8.65
CA ARG A 194 14.22 12.59 -8.22
C ARG A 194 14.88 13.25 -9.44
N VAL A 195 14.84 14.59 -9.47
CA VAL A 195 15.48 15.42 -10.49
C VAL A 195 16.30 16.49 -9.76
N GLY A 196 17.58 16.18 -9.52
CA GLY A 196 18.44 17.00 -8.67
C GLY A 196 17.91 17.07 -7.23
N ASN A 197 17.52 18.28 -6.79
CA ASN A 197 16.95 18.54 -5.46
C ASN A 197 15.41 18.66 -5.48
N GLU A 198 14.80 18.36 -6.62
CA GLU A 198 13.37 18.45 -6.85
C GLU A 198 12.81 17.06 -7.20
N VAL A 199 11.49 16.97 -7.26
CA VAL A 199 10.75 15.77 -7.63
C VAL A 199 9.84 16.07 -8.82
N SER A 200 9.75 15.07 -9.70
CA SER A 200 8.74 14.97 -10.74
C SER A 200 7.71 13.91 -10.33
N GLN A 201 6.44 14.27 -10.35
CA GLN A 201 5.30 13.37 -10.15
C GLN A 201 4.81 12.89 -11.51
N LEU A 202 4.84 11.59 -11.74
CA LEU A 202 4.42 10.95 -13.00
C LEU A 202 3.29 9.96 -12.72
N GLN A 203 2.09 10.27 -13.18
CA GLN A 203 0.92 9.43 -12.99
C GLN A 203 0.89 8.25 -13.96
N PHE A 204 0.44 7.10 -13.47
CA PHE A 204 0.26 5.88 -14.25
C PHE A 204 -0.93 5.06 -13.77
N THR A 205 -1.58 4.32 -14.68
CA THR A 205 -2.64 3.38 -14.31
C THR A 205 -2.03 2.08 -13.81
N TYR A 206 -2.60 1.44 -12.78
CA TYR A 206 -2.16 0.12 -12.34
C TYR A 206 -2.24 -0.92 -13.47
N LYS A 207 -3.30 -0.84 -14.29
CA LYS A 207 -3.50 -1.71 -15.46
C LYS A 207 -2.33 -1.65 -16.46
N SER A 208 -1.71 -0.48 -16.65
CA SER A 208 -0.55 -0.32 -17.55
C SER A 208 0.67 -1.16 -17.16
N LEU A 209 0.74 -1.69 -15.93
CA LEU A 209 1.86 -2.52 -15.48
C LEU A 209 1.71 -4.01 -15.87
N LEU A 210 0.53 -4.46 -16.31
CA LEU A 210 0.17 -5.89 -16.40
C LEU A 210 0.26 -6.51 -17.81
N GLY A 211 0.63 -5.77 -18.86
CA GLY A 211 0.70 -6.29 -20.22
C GLY A 211 1.07 -5.29 -21.32
N ASP A 212 1.10 -5.79 -22.57
CA ASP A 212 1.79 -5.25 -23.76
C ASP A 212 1.07 -4.10 -24.50
N GLU A 213 0.12 -3.40 -23.87
CA GLU A 213 -0.42 -2.18 -24.50
C GLU A 213 0.69 -1.12 -24.46
N GLU A 214 1.25 -0.78 -25.64
CA GLU A 214 2.45 0.04 -25.77
C GLU A 214 2.28 1.46 -25.22
N ASN A 215 1.06 1.91 -24.92
CA ASN A 215 0.81 3.26 -24.48
C ASN A 215 -0.33 3.38 -23.46
N GLN A 216 -0.07 4.09 -22.36
CA GLN A 216 -1.08 4.44 -21.35
C GLN A 216 -2.22 5.29 -21.92
N LEU A 217 -1.94 6.03 -23.00
CA LEU A 217 -2.93 6.80 -23.77
C LEU A 217 -4.02 5.88 -24.35
N ASP A 218 -3.63 4.76 -24.96
CA ASP A 218 -4.56 3.80 -25.59
C ASP A 218 -5.47 3.14 -24.53
N LEU A 219 -4.98 2.99 -23.30
CA LEU A 219 -5.77 2.49 -22.18
C LEU A 219 -6.91 3.44 -21.80
N PHE A 220 -6.65 4.75 -21.74
CA PHE A 220 -7.69 5.73 -21.42
C PHE A 220 -8.72 5.87 -22.55
N GLU A 221 -8.27 5.84 -23.81
CA GLU A 221 -9.16 5.85 -24.98
C GLU A 221 -10.05 4.60 -24.99
N SER A 222 -9.47 3.42 -24.79
CA SER A 222 -10.20 2.14 -24.80
C SER A 222 -11.11 1.95 -23.58
N SER A 223 -10.79 2.54 -22.43
CA SER A 223 -11.64 2.51 -21.24
C SER A 223 -12.75 3.58 -21.26
N GLY A 224 -12.81 4.44 -22.28
CA GLY A 224 -13.76 5.55 -22.35
C GLY A 224 -13.53 6.64 -21.29
N GLN A 225 -12.31 6.72 -20.74
CA GLN A 225 -11.91 7.70 -19.72
C GLN A 225 -11.17 8.88 -20.36
N LEU A 226 -11.72 9.39 -21.46
CA LEU A 226 -11.13 10.49 -22.24
C LEU A 226 -11.02 11.79 -21.43
N ASP A 227 -11.96 12.06 -20.53
CA ASP A 227 -11.90 13.23 -19.66
C ASP A 227 -10.67 13.19 -18.72
N LEU A 228 -10.33 11.99 -18.20
CA LEU A 228 -9.15 11.77 -17.37
C LEU A 228 -7.85 11.93 -18.19
N LEU A 229 -7.91 11.56 -19.47
CA LEU A 229 -6.81 11.75 -20.40
C LEU A 229 -6.60 13.22 -20.75
N ASP A 230 -7.68 13.96 -21.00
CA ASP A 230 -7.65 15.38 -21.29
C ASP A 230 -7.11 16.16 -20.09
N ASP A 231 -7.53 15.83 -18.86
CA ASP A 231 -6.97 16.42 -17.63
C ASP A 231 -5.45 16.14 -17.50
N LEU A 232 -5.02 14.91 -17.80
CA LEU A 232 -3.60 14.52 -17.80
C LEU A 232 -2.78 15.20 -18.90
N MET A 233 -3.41 15.53 -20.02
CA MET A 233 -2.77 16.19 -21.16
C MET A 233 -2.76 17.72 -21.01
N GLU A 234 -3.83 18.31 -20.45
CA GLU A 234 -3.96 19.75 -20.19
C GLU A 234 -3.05 20.23 -19.03
N GLU A 235 -2.72 19.37 -18.05
CA GLU A 235 -1.85 19.75 -16.92
C GLU A 235 -0.34 19.83 -17.24
N THR A 236 0.07 19.67 -18.50
CA THR A 236 1.50 19.71 -18.84
C THR A 236 1.96 21.05 -19.45
N PRO A 237 2.90 21.70 -18.76
CA PRO A 237 4.21 21.84 -19.33
C PRO A 237 5.09 20.81 -18.65
N ASP A 238 5.66 19.90 -19.44
CA ASP A 238 6.86 19.15 -19.06
C ASP A 238 7.76 20.09 -18.23
N LYS A 239 8.04 19.75 -16.96
CA LYS A 239 8.99 20.44 -16.05
C LYS A 239 8.42 21.49 -15.06
N LYS A 240 7.37 21.19 -14.29
CA LYS A 240 7.26 21.77 -12.93
C LYS A 240 7.86 20.81 -11.91
N PHE A 241 9.19 20.74 -11.90
CA PHE A 241 9.92 20.16 -10.79
C PHE A 241 9.65 20.99 -9.54
N ILE A 242 9.37 20.33 -8.43
CA ILE A 242 9.09 21.00 -7.16
C ILE A 242 9.91 20.36 -6.06
N LYS A 243 10.25 21.13 -5.03
CA LYS A 243 10.83 20.54 -3.82
C LYS A 243 9.85 19.52 -3.25
N ILE A 244 10.35 18.35 -2.85
CA ILE A 244 9.51 17.29 -2.27
C ILE A 244 8.73 17.78 -1.04
N SER A 245 9.27 18.72 -0.28
CA SER A 245 8.59 19.37 0.86
C SER A 245 7.42 20.28 0.47
N LYS A 246 7.19 20.52 -0.82
CA LYS A 246 6.07 21.32 -1.34
C LYS A 246 5.30 20.60 -2.42
N VAL A 247 5.44 19.27 -2.54
CA VAL A 247 4.95 18.52 -3.68
C VAL A 247 3.43 18.62 -3.88
N TYR A 248 2.68 18.88 -2.82
CA TYR A 248 1.25 19.20 -2.83
C TYR A 248 0.86 20.48 -3.61
N LYS A 249 1.84 21.20 -4.17
CA LYS A 249 1.67 22.37 -5.05
C LYS A 249 2.20 22.14 -6.48
N GLY A 250 2.69 20.94 -6.76
CA GLY A 250 3.33 20.57 -8.03
C GLY A 250 2.31 20.32 -9.14
N GLY A 251 2.80 20.23 -10.37
CA GLY A 251 2.02 19.72 -11.50
C GLY A 251 2.31 18.24 -11.72
N VAL A 252 1.38 17.56 -12.38
CA VAL A 252 1.45 16.13 -12.66
C VAL A 252 1.86 15.90 -14.11
N GLY A 253 2.75 14.94 -14.35
CA GLY A 253 3.04 14.43 -15.69
C GLY A 253 2.54 13.00 -15.88
N VAL A 254 2.71 12.44 -17.07
CA VAL A 254 2.34 11.05 -17.38
C VAL A 254 3.59 10.17 -17.43
N MET A 255 3.53 8.98 -16.83
CA MET A 255 4.62 8.00 -16.91
C MET A 255 4.68 7.36 -18.31
N LYS A 256 5.87 7.33 -18.91
CA LYS A 256 6.10 6.69 -20.22
C LYS A 256 7.01 5.46 -20.14
N ASP A 257 7.71 5.29 -19.01
CA ASP A 257 8.70 4.23 -18.83
C ASP A 257 8.06 2.99 -18.20
N LYS A 258 8.53 1.80 -18.61
CA LYS A 258 8.22 0.55 -17.90
C LYS A 258 8.66 0.64 -16.44
N PHE A 259 7.84 0.11 -15.54
CA PHE A 259 8.05 0.17 -14.09
C PHE A 259 7.69 -1.17 -13.45
N LYS A 260 8.50 -1.57 -12.48
CA LYS A 260 8.21 -2.68 -11.56
C LYS A 260 8.46 -2.23 -10.15
N PHE A 261 7.65 -2.72 -9.23
CA PHE A 261 7.89 -2.58 -7.79
C PHE A 261 9.05 -3.48 -7.39
N ASP A 262 9.88 -3.02 -6.45
CA ASP A 262 10.97 -3.84 -5.91
C ASP A 262 10.41 -5.02 -5.11
N VAL A 263 9.35 -4.78 -4.34
CA VAL A 263 8.68 -5.79 -3.51
C VAL A 263 7.17 -5.65 -3.65
N VAL A 264 6.48 -6.76 -3.91
CA VAL A 264 5.02 -6.89 -3.76
C VAL A 264 4.76 -7.86 -2.61
N ILE A 265 4.04 -7.41 -1.59
CA ILE A 265 3.88 -8.17 -0.34
C ILE A 265 2.47 -8.00 0.23
N GLY A 266 1.96 -9.02 0.91
CA GLY A 266 0.70 -8.87 1.65
C GLY A 266 -0.01 -10.18 1.98
N ASN A 267 -1.27 -10.02 2.38
CA ASN A 267 -2.22 -11.11 2.63
C ASN A 267 -3.46 -10.94 1.74
N PRO A 268 -3.42 -11.41 0.48
CA PRO A 268 -4.54 -11.24 -0.45
C PRO A 268 -5.81 -11.94 0.04
N PRO A 269 -7.00 -11.47 -0.38
CA PRO A 269 -8.25 -12.17 -0.10
C PRO A 269 -8.22 -13.58 -0.72
N TYR A 270 -8.75 -14.56 0.01
CA TYR A 270 -8.64 -15.96 -0.39
C TYR A 270 -9.72 -16.40 -1.36
N GLN A 271 -10.91 -15.81 -1.26
CA GLN A 271 -12.11 -16.25 -1.98
C GLN A 271 -12.94 -15.03 -2.40
N ASP A 272 -13.69 -15.21 -3.50
CA ASP A 272 -14.69 -14.24 -3.96
C ASP A 272 -16.04 -14.45 -3.24
N ASP A 273 -17.04 -13.63 -3.55
CA ASP A 273 -18.41 -13.90 -3.14
C ASP A 273 -18.95 -15.19 -3.78
N SER A 274 -19.85 -15.87 -3.08
CA SER A 274 -20.56 -17.04 -3.63
C SER A 274 -21.46 -16.62 -4.80
N VAL A 275 -21.26 -17.21 -5.97
CA VAL A 275 -22.09 -16.94 -7.15
C VAL A 275 -23.36 -17.81 -7.11
N GLY A 276 -24.53 -17.17 -7.04
CA GLY A 276 -25.84 -17.85 -7.05
C GLY A 276 -26.11 -18.69 -5.80
N ASP A 277 -26.78 -19.82 -5.95
CA ASP A 277 -27.08 -20.76 -4.84
C ASP A 277 -25.89 -21.67 -4.46
N SER A 278 -24.71 -21.43 -5.04
CA SER A 278 -23.51 -22.23 -4.77
C SER A 278 -23.00 -22.00 -3.35
N THR A 279 -22.70 -23.09 -2.64
CA THR A 279 -22.12 -23.04 -1.28
C THR A 279 -20.60 -22.91 -1.27
N GLN A 280 -19.94 -22.86 -2.43
CA GLN A 280 -18.48 -22.71 -2.54
C GLN A 280 -18.09 -21.46 -3.31
N ALA A 281 -17.43 -20.55 -2.61
CA ALA A 281 -16.78 -19.37 -3.17
C ALA A 281 -15.48 -19.76 -3.93
N PRO A 282 -15.27 -19.25 -5.15
CA PRO A 282 -14.07 -19.55 -5.93
C PRO A 282 -12.83 -18.89 -5.29
N PRO A 283 -11.66 -19.56 -5.28
CA PRO A 283 -10.45 -18.96 -4.74
C PRO A 283 -9.94 -17.85 -5.66
N ILE A 284 -9.49 -16.72 -5.10
CA ILE A 284 -9.00 -15.58 -5.90
C ILE A 284 -7.54 -15.20 -5.61
N TYR A 285 -6.94 -15.69 -4.51
CA TYR A 285 -5.54 -15.39 -4.16
C TYR A 285 -4.54 -15.70 -5.28
N HIS A 286 -4.80 -16.75 -6.08
CA HIS A 286 -3.96 -17.12 -7.20
C HIS A 286 -3.93 -16.08 -8.33
N LEU A 287 -5.00 -15.29 -8.49
CA LEU A 287 -5.06 -14.18 -9.43
C LEU A 287 -4.21 -13.00 -8.97
N PHE A 288 -4.18 -12.72 -7.66
CA PHE A 288 -3.28 -11.74 -7.06
C PHE A 288 -1.80 -12.14 -7.27
N MET A 289 -1.48 -13.44 -7.09
CA MET A 289 -0.14 -13.97 -7.36
C MET A 289 0.26 -13.73 -8.82
N ASP A 290 -0.60 -14.10 -9.77
CA ASP A 290 -0.32 -13.95 -11.20
C ASP A 290 -0.10 -12.47 -11.61
N GLN A 291 -0.86 -11.54 -11.03
CA GLN A 291 -0.65 -10.10 -11.27
C GLN A 291 0.64 -9.61 -10.61
N ALA A 292 0.91 -9.99 -9.37
CA ALA A 292 2.10 -9.59 -8.63
C ALA A 292 3.39 -10.01 -9.34
N TYR A 293 3.45 -11.22 -9.91
CA TYR A 293 4.63 -11.70 -10.66
C TYR A 293 4.95 -10.87 -11.90
N LYS A 294 3.95 -10.19 -12.49
CA LYS A 294 4.18 -9.31 -13.64
C LYS A 294 4.78 -7.98 -13.22
N ILE A 295 4.36 -7.44 -12.08
CA ILE A 295 4.66 -6.07 -11.65
C ILE A 295 5.75 -5.96 -10.59
N GLY A 296 6.11 -7.06 -9.92
CA GLY A 296 7.10 -7.12 -8.85
C GLY A 296 8.42 -7.76 -9.28
N ASN A 297 9.49 -7.40 -8.59
CA ASN A 297 10.78 -8.10 -8.66
C ASN A 297 10.87 -9.20 -7.59
N ILE A 298 10.44 -8.89 -6.37
CA ILE A 298 10.27 -9.83 -5.26
C ILE A 298 8.78 -9.89 -4.94
N VAL A 299 8.23 -11.10 -4.78
CA VAL A 299 6.82 -11.29 -4.41
C VAL A 299 6.73 -12.23 -3.21
N GLU A 300 6.05 -11.79 -2.17
CA GLU A 300 5.85 -12.59 -0.95
C GLU A 300 4.39 -12.48 -0.46
N PHE A 301 3.67 -13.59 -0.43
CA PHE A 301 2.27 -13.59 0.00
C PHE A 301 1.96 -14.67 1.03
N ILE A 302 0.99 -14.35 1.88
CA ILE A 302 0.28 -15.35 2.68
C ILE A 302 -0.88 -15.89 1.84
N THR A 303 -0.93 -17.21 1.62
CA THR A 303 -1.98 -17.84 0.82
C THR A 303 -2.38 -19.20 1.41
N PRO A 304 -3.59 -19.70 1.14
CA PRO A 304 -3.94 -21.08 1.44
C PRO A 304 -3.01 -22.07 0.72
N GLY A 305 -2.49 -23.05 1.45
CA GLY A 305 -1.44 -23.97 0.99
C GLY A 305 -1.93 -25.15 0.14
N ARG A 306 -3.25 -25.31 -0.08
CA ARG A 306 -3.81 -26.49 -0.77
C ARG A 306 -3.22 -26.74 -2.17
N PHE A 307 -2.84 -25.69 -2.89
CA PHE A 307 -2.28 -25.82 -4.24
C PHE A 307 -0.91 -26.54 -4.24
N LEU A 308 -0.17 -26.49 -3.12
CA LEU A 308 1.10 -27.20 -2.94
C LEU A 308 0.96 -28.73 -3.05
N PHE A 309 -0.25 -29.24 -2.84
CA PHE A 309 -0.57 -30.67 -2.96
C PHE A 309 -1.32 -30.97 -4.25
N ASN A 310 -1.31 -30.04 -5.21
CA ASN A 310 -2.17 -30.06 -6.39
C ASN A 310 -3.64 -30.33 -6.01
N ALA A 311 -4.11 -29.76 -4.90
CA ALA A 311 -5.44 -29.93 -4.33
C ALA A 311 -6.15 -28.57 -4.23
N GLY A 312 -7.37 -28.56 -3.69
CA GLY A 312 -8.19 -27.34 -3.60
C GLY A 312 -8.91 -26.98 -4.90
N ALA A 313 -9.51 -25.79 -4.91
CA ALA A 313 -10.38 -25.29 -5.97
C ALA A 313 -9.66 -24.39 -7.01
N THR A 314 -8.37 -24.12 -6.83
CA THR A 314 -7.57 -23.42 -7.85
C THR A 314 -7.42 -24.28 -9.12
N PRO A 315 -7.26 -23.67 -10.31
CA PRO A 315 -7.14 -24.43 -11.55
C PRO A 315 -5.97 -25.42 -11.51
N LYS A 316 -6.21 -26.69 -11.87
CA LYS A 316 -5.16 -27.74 -11.88
C LYS A 316 -3.96 -27.38 -12.74
N LYS A 317 -4.18 -26.66 -13.85
CA LYS A 317 -3.11 -26.17 -14.71
C LYS A 317 -2.22 -25.15 -13.98
N TRP A 318 -2.85 -24.24 -13.23
CA TRP A 318 -2.15 -23.24 -12.42
C TRP A 318 -1.37 -23.89 -11.27
N ASN A 319 -1.97 -24.85 -10.56
CA ASN A 319 -1.25 -25.60 -9.52
C ASN A 319 0.02 -26.26 -10.09
N LYS A 320 -0.10 -26.93 -11.24
CA LYS A 320 1.04 -27.57 -11.89
C LYS A 320 2.11 -26.57 -12.31
N SER A 321 1.75 -25.39 -12.83
CA SER A 321 2.73 -24.37 -13.19
C SER A 321 3.47 -23.84 -11.97
N MET A 322 2.76 -23.55 -10.87
CA MET A 322 3.38 -23.12 -9.60
C MET A 322 4.32 -24.20 -9.06
N LEU A 323 3.89 -25.45 -9.04
CA LEU A 323 4.70 -26.59 -8.57
C LEU A 323 5.94 -26.86 -9.43
N SER A 324 5.95 -26.40 -10.67
CA SER A 324 7.10 -26.50 -11.58
C SER A 324 7.98 -25.25 -11.63
N ASP A 325 7.60 -24.18 -10.92
CA ASP A 325 8.33 -22.91 -10.95
C ASP A 325 9.53 -22.96 -9.98
N ASN A 326 10.74 -22.87 -10.54
CA ASN A 326 11.98 -22.90 -9.76
C ASN A 326 12.21 -21.64 -8.91
N HIS A 327 11.43 -20.57 -9.14
CA HIS A 327 11.50 -19.34 -8.35
C HIS A 327 10.58 -19.37 -7.14
N LEU A 328 9.56 -20.24 -7.13
CA LEU A 328 8.62 -20.37 -6.02
C LEU A 328 9.29 -21.06 -4.83
N LYS A 329 9.21 -20.44 -3.65
CA LYS A 329 9.72 -20.98 -2.39
C LYS A 329 8.63 -20.93 -1.32
N VAL A 330 8.58 -21.97 -0.49
CA VAL A 330 7.72 -21.98 0.72
C VAL A 330 8.59 -21.61 1.91
N LEU A 331 8.47 -20.36 2.36
CA LEU A 331 9.27 -19.81 3.47
C LEU A 331 8.73 -20.25 4.84
N TYR A 332 7.42 -20.46 4.93
CA TYR A 332 6.72 -20.92 6.12
C TYR A 332 5.46 -21.68 5.72
N TYR A 333 5.23 -22.83 6.34
CA TYR A 333 4.03 -23.64 6.15
C TYR A 333 3.46 -24.01 7.50
N GLU A 334 2.17 -23.72 7.69
CA GLU A 334 1.40 -24.13 8.84
C GLU A 334 0.14 -24.86 8.34
N GLN A 335 -0.08 -26.08 8.83
CA GLN A 335 -1.21 -26.89 8.41
C GLN A 335 -2.51 -26.44 9.10
N ASN A 336 -2.39 -25.97 10.36
CA ASN A 336 -3.51 -25.50 11.14
C ASN A 336 -3.54 -23.96 11.14
N SER A 337 -4.40 -23.37 10.31
CA SER A 337 -4.51 -21.91 10.19
C SER A 337 -4.78 -21.22 11.52
N ALA A 338 -5.44 -21.88 12.48
CA ALA A 338 -5.72 -21.32 13.79
C ALA A 338 -4.44 -21.02 14.62
N SER A 339 -3.32 -21.66 14.30
CA SER A 339 -2.01 -21.35 14.91
C SER A 339 -1.49 -19.96 14.48
N VAL A 340 -1.93 -19.46 13.32
CA VAL A 340 -1.58 -18.12 12.81
C VAL A 340 -2.72 -17.13 13.02
N PHE A 341 -3.93 -17.53 12.61
CA PHE A 341 -5.15 -16.75 12.66
C PHE A 341 -6.11 -17.38 13.67
N THR A 342 -5.98 -17.02 14.94
CA THR A 342 -6.65 -17.65 16.11
C THR A 342 -8.17 -17.78 15.98
N ASN A 343 -8.79 -17.03 15.06
CA ASN A 343 -10.22 -16.88 14.90
C ASN A 343 -10.75 -17.19 13.49
N THR A 344 -9.88 -17.64 12.58
CA THR A 344 -10.23 -17.89 11.18
C THR A 344 -9.88 -19.34 10.83
N ASP A 345 -10.90 -20.16 10.59
CA ASP A 345 -10.72 -21.52 10.08
C ASP A 345 -10.53 -21.47 8.55
N ILE A 346 -9.28 -21.66 8.11
CA ILE A 346 -8.90 -21.79 6.71
C ILE A 346 -8.64 -23.27 6.50
N LYS A 347 -9.66 -23.99 6.02
CA LYS A 347 -9.53 -25.43 5.85
C LYS A 347 -8.42 -25.73 4.85
N GLY A 348 -7.44 -26.54 5.27
CA GLY A 348 -6.43 -27.17 4.41
C GLY A 348 -5.06 -26.52 4.37
N GLY A 349 -4.76 -25.68 5.35
CA GLY A 349 -3.58 -24.81 5.36
C GLY A 349 -3.91 -23.50 4.66
#